data_AF-A0A2J6RRM0-F1
#
_entry.id   AF-A0A2J6RRM0-F1
#
_cell.length_a   1.000
_cell.length_b   1.000
_cell.length_c   1.000
_cell.angle_alpha   90.00
_cell.angle_beta   90.00
_cell.angle_gamma   90.00
#
_symmetry.space_group_name_H-M   'P 1'
#
loop_
_entity.id
_entity.type
_entity.pdbx_description
1 polymer ?
#
loop_
_entity_poly.entity_id
_entity_poly.type
_entity_poly.pdbx_seq_one_letter_code
_entity_poly.pdbx_strand_id
1 'polypeptide(L)' 'RDREMASRQTLIDKLPPQLRKEQEEWAQSQLKLIYIGGFKWDRVQGGYRCRNRRCFVTDALLAEGRGGYYDL' A
#
# COMPACT_ATOMS: atom_id res chain seq x y z
N ARG A 1 11.66 -0.84 11.90
CA ARG A 1 11.30 -1.46 10.61
C ARG A 1 9.89 -1.07 10.14
N ASP A 2 8.79 -1.67 10.60
CA ASP A 2 7.45 -1.35 10.05
C ASP A 2 7.03 0.11 10.22
N ARG A 3 7.32 0.73 11.38
CA ARG A 3 7.10 2.17 11.59
C ARG A 3 7.84 3.06 10.60
N GLU A 4 9.05 2.68 10.20
CA GLU A 4 9.88 3.45 9.26
C GLU A 4 9.41 3.26 7.82
N MET A 5 8.93 2.06 7.47
CA MET A 5 8.31 1.81 6.18
C MET A 5 6.99 2.56 6.07
N ALA A 6 6.16 2.52 7.12
CA ALA A 6 4.90 3.25 7.17
C ALA A 6 5.10 4.76 7.01
N SER A 7 6.02 5.37 7.75
CA SER A 7 6.30 6.81 7.63
C SER A 7 6.84 7.23 6.26
N ARG A 8 7.46 6.30 5.53
CA ARG A 8 8.02 6.53 4.19
C ARG A 8 7.00 6.34 3.07
N GLN A 9 5.88 5.67 3.31
CA GLN A 9 4.92 5.27 2.28
C GLN A 9 4.37 6.46 1.48
N THR A 10 4.13 7.61 2.13
CA THR A 10 3.66 8.84 1.46
C THR A 10 4.68 9.45 0.49
N LEU A 11 5.94 9.00 0.54
CA LEU A 11 7.05 9.45 -0.29
C LEU A 11 7.50 8.40 -1.31
N ILE A 12 6.78 7.28 -1.45
CA ILE A 12 7.18 6.13 -2.28
C ILE A 12 7.56 6.51 -3.72
N ASP A 13 6.85 7.46 -4.33
CA ASP A 13 7.12 7.92 -5.70
C ASP A 13 8.38 8.77 -5.84
N LYS A 14 8.94 9.26 -4.71
CA LYS A 14 10.20 10.02 -4.66
C LYS A 14 11.40 9.14 -4.26
N LEU A 15 11.18 7.86 -3.95
CA LEU A 15 12.24 6.96 -3.54
C LEU A 15 13.12 6.52 -4.72
N PRO A 16 14.43 6.34 -4.50
CA PRO A 16 15.29 5.64 -5.44
C PRO A 16 14.72 4.25 -5.79
N PRO A 17 14.98 3.72 -7.01
CA PRO A 17 14.36 2.47 -7.49
C PRO A 17 14.48 1.29 -6.52
N GLN A 18 15.63 1.13 -5.86
CA GLN A 18 15.85 0.05 -4.89
C GLN A 18 14.98 0.20 -3.64
N LEU A 19 14.97 1.40 -3.03
CA LEU A 19 14.15 1.68 -1.85
C LEU A 19 12.66 1.65 -2.18
N ARG A 20 12.28 2.07 -3.40
CA ARG A 20 10.91 1.95 -3.89
C ARG A 20 10.49 0.50 -3.95
N LYS A 21 11.33 -0.40 -4.47
CA LYS A 21 11.02 -1.84 -4.54
C LYS A 21 10.81 -2.42 -3.14
N GLU A 22 11.70 -2.12 -2.20
CA GLU A 22 11.55 -2.57 -0.80
C GLU A 22 10.27 -2.02 -0.16
N GLN A 23 9.91 -0.77 -0.47
CA GLN A 23 8.67 -0.14 -0.01
C GLN A 23 7.43 -0.82 -0.60
N GLU A 24 7.43 -1.13 -1.89
CA GLU A 24 6.35 -1.86 -2.56
C GLU A 24 6.17 -3.26 -1.97
N GLU A 25 7.26 -3.99 -1.73
CA GLU A 25 7.20 -5.33 -1.11
C GLU A 25 6.58 -5.28 0.29
N TRP A 26 6.98 -4.30 1.09
CA TRP A 26 6.38 -4.06 2.39
C TRP A 26 4.90 -3.70 2.28
N ALA A 27 4.53 -2.75 1.41
CA ALA A 27 3.15 -2.31 1.23
C ALA A 27 2.24 -3.49 0.83
N GLN A 28 2.68 -4.32 -0.11
CA GLN A 28 1.98 -5.53 -0.53
C GLN A 28 1.81 -6.53 0.63
N SER A 29 2.81 -6.66 1.52
CA SER A 29 2.69 -7.51 2.71
C SER A 29 1.61 -7.02 3.67
N GLN A 30 1.48 -5.70 3.85
CA GLN A 30 0.44 -5.11 4.71
C GLN A 30 -0.95 -5.26 4.09
N LEU A 31 -1.07 -4.99 2.79
CA LEU A 31 -2.33 -5.08 2.05
C LEU A 31 -2.92 -6.50 2.02
N LYS A 32 -2.08 -7.54 2.10
CA LYS A 32 -2.52 -8.93 2.24
C LYS A 32 -3.26 -9.20 3.55
N LEU A 33 -2.94 -8.47 4.62
CA LEU A 33 -3.59 -8.65 5.93
C LEU A 33 -5.01 -8.09 5.95
N ILE A 34 -5.31 -7.16 5.03
CA ILE A 34 -6.54 -6.36 5.07
C ILE A 34 -7.65 -6.98 4.21
N TYR A 35 -7.30 -7.63 3.10
CA TYR A 35 -8.29 -8.11 2.12
C TYR A 35 -8.27 -9.62 1.93
N ILE A 36 -9.33 -10.27 2.41
CA ILE A 36 -9.53 -11.73 2.34
C ILE A 36 -9.85 -12.20 0.91
N GLY A 37 -10.40 -11.31 0.06
CA GLY A 37 -10.96 -11.66 -1.26
C GLY A 37 -9.97 -11.77 -2.42
N GLY A 38 -8.66 -11.60 -2.19
CA GLY A 38 -7.66 -11.82 -3.24
C GLY A 38 -6.41 -10.96 -3.11
N PHE A 39 -5.26 -11.65 -3.11
CA PHE A 39 -3.92 -11.13 -2.84
C PHE A 39 -3.33 -10.15 -3.86
N LYS A 40 -4.13 -9.61 -4.80
CA LYS A 40 -3.63 -8.84 -5.95
C LYS A 40 -4.02 -7.37 -5.82
N TRP A 41 -3.07 -6.58 -5.37
CA TRP A 41 -3.13 -5.13 -5.31
C TRP A 41 -2.24 -4.53 -6.38
N ASP A 42 -2.82 -3.69 -7.23
CA ASP A 42 -2.11 -2.97 -8.27
C ASP A 42 -1.74 -1.58 -7.75
N ARG A 43 -0.47 -1.19 -7.89
CA ARG A 43 -0.02 0.18 -7.60
C ARG A 43 -0.72 1.14 -8.57
N VAL A 44 -1.34 2.18 -8.03
CA VAL A 44 -1.97 3.26 -8.78
C VAL A 44 -1.50 4.61 -8.23
N GLN A 45 -1.88 5.71 -8.87
CA GLN A 45 -1.53 7.03 -8.37
C GLN A 45 -2.11 7.24 -6.96
N GLY A 46 -1.24 7.52 -5.99
CA GLY A 46 -1.61 7.82 -4.60
C GLY A 46 -1.97 6.61 -3.72
N GLY A 47 -1.77 5.38 -4.20
CA GLY A 47 -2.03 4.19 -3.39
C GLY A 47 -2.15 2.89 -4.17
N TYR A 48 -3.02 2.01 -3.71
CA TYR A 48 -3.19 0.66 -4.22
C TYR A 48 -4.65 0.35 -4.47
N ARG A 49 -4.95 -0.24 -5.62
CA ARG A 49 -6.29 -0.68 -5.98
C ARG A 49 -6.29 -2.21 -6.08
N CYS A 50 -7.26 -2.89 -5.45
CA CYS A 50 -7.32 -4.33 -5.68
C CYS A 50 -7.85 -4.60 -7.09
N ARG A 51 -7.49 -5.76 -7.63
CA ARG A 51 -7.72 -6.10 -9.03
C ARG A 51 -9.19 -6.16 -9.43
N ASN A 52 -10.12 -6.42 -8.51
CA ASN A 52 -11.56 -6.38 -8.80
C ASN A 52 -12.12 -4.95 -8.83
N ARG A 53 -11.27 -3.93 -8.64
CA ARG A 53 -11.57 -2.49 -8.63
C ARG A 53 -12.56 -2.03 -7.55
N ARG A 54 -12.99 -2.94 -6.69
CA ARG A 54 -13.74 -2.66 -5.48
C ARG A 54 -12.81 -2.57 -4.29
N CYS A 55 -11.48 -2.41 -4.47
CA CYS A 55 -10.56 -1.95 -3.44
C CYS A 55 -9.62 -0.80 -3.80
N PHE A 56 -9.32 0.09 -2.87
CA PHE A 56 -8.51 1.29 -2.91
C PHE A 56 -8.04 1.70 -1.51
N VAL A 57 -6.73 1.64 -1.29
CA VAL A 57 -6.06 2.07 -0.06
C VAL A 57 -5.04 3.14 -0.45
N THR A 58 -5.13 4.32 0.16
CA THR A 58 -4.19 5.41 -0.13
C THR A 58 -2.86 5.18 0.58
N ASP A 59 -1.79 5.81 0.08
CA ASP A 59 -0.50 5.81 0.76
C ASP A 59 -0.58 6.39 2.16
N ALA A 60 -1.43 7.41 2.36
CA ALA A 60 -1.67 8.00 3.67
C ALA A 60 -2.31 7.02 4.65
N LEU A 61 -3.35 6.30 4.22
CA LEU A 61 -4.00 5.28 5.05
C LEU A 61 -3.03 4.16 5.44
N LEU A 62 -2.24 3.69 4.48
CA LEU A 62 -1.23 2.66 4.72
C LEU A 62 -0.11 3.16 5.64
N ALA A 63 0.29 4.43 5.52
CA ALA A 63 1.27 5.08 6.40
C ALA A 63 0.78 5.24 7.85
N GLU A 64 -0.50 5.48 8.04
CA GLU A 64 -1.11 5.62 9.37
C GLU A 64 -1.28 4.27 10.08
N GLY A 65 -0.95 3.15 9.42
CA GLY A 65 -1.29 1.81 9.91
C GLY A 65 -2.80 1.55 9.94
N ARG A 66 -3.59 2.46 9.35
CA ARG A 66 -5.03 2.32 9.19
C ARG A 66 -5.27 1.63 7.86
N GLY A 67 -5.19 0.31 7.89
CA GLY A 67 -5.62 -0.54 6.77
C GLY A 67 -7.12 -0.46 6.46
N GLY A 68 -7.79 0.66 6.72
CA GLY A 68 -9.19 0.88 6.36
C GLY A 68 -9.31 0.98 4.86
N TYR A 69 -9.90 -0.03 4.23
CA TYR A 69 -10.22 0.00 2.82
C TYR A 69 -11.53 0.81 2.59
N TYR A 70 -11.56 1.72 1.61
CA TYR A 70 -12.76 2.49 1.19
C TYR A 70 -13.62 1.73 0.18
N ASP A 71 -14.62 0.95 0.61
CA ASP A 71 -15.55 0.29 -0.34
C ASP A 71 -16.27 1.32 -1.22
N LEU A 72 -16.09 1.21 -2.55
CA LEU A 72 -16.67 2.08 -3.58
C LEU A 72 -17.84 1.40 -4.27
#